data_AF-A0A349PTP7-F1
#
_entry.id   AF-A0A349PTP7-F1
#
_cell.length_a   1.000
_cell.length_b   1.000
_cell.length_c   1.000
_cell.angle_alpha   90.00
_cell.angle_beta   90.00
_cell.angle_gamma   90.00
#
_symmetry.space_group_name_H-M   'P 1'
#
loop_
_entity.id
_entity.type
_entity.pdbx_description
1 polymer ?
#
loop_
_entity_poly.entity_id
_entity_poly.type
_entity_poly.pdbx_seq_one_letter_code
_entity_poly.pdbx_strand_id
1 'polypeptide(L)' 'MSKVGKSEIRVDAFDKVTGRTKYYEDRMPAGALYARIKHSTIAHGFVKSVDKSAAEAIPGVVKVLTCFDVP' A
#
# COMPACT_ATOMS: atom_id res chain seq x y z
N MET A 1 3.61 -31.81 -25.09
CA MET A 1 3.56 -32.33 -23.70
C MET A 1 4.95 -32.70 -23.14
N SER A 2 6.05 -32.03 -23.51
CA SER A 2 7.41 -32.48 -23.13
C SER A 2 7.93 -31.93 -21.78
N LYS A 3 7.16 -31.07 -21.10
CA LYS A 3 7.58 -30.31 -19.91
C LYS A 3 6.75 -30.56 -18.65
N VAL A 4 5.61 -31.24 -18.75
CA VAL A 4 4.77 -31.55 -17.59
C VAL A 4 5.40 -32.71 -16.80
N GLY A 5 5.52 -32.56 -15.47
CA GLY A 5 6.06 -33.59 -14.57
C GLY A 5 7.59 -33.58 -14.35
N LYS A 6 8.30 -32.58 -14.89
CA LYS A 6 9.76 -32.45 -14.73
C LYS A 6 10.10 -31.40 -13.67
N SER A 7 11.14 -31.68 -12.88
CA SER A 7 11.74 -30.68 -12.00
C SER A 7 12.53 -29.68 -12.85
N GLU A 8 12.16 -28.40 -12.80
CA GLU A 8 12.77 -27.32 -13.57
C GLU A 8 13.25 -26.22 -12.62
N ILE A 9 14.28 -25.49 -13.03
CA ILE A 9 14.79 -24.36 -12.25
C ILE A 9 13.79 -23.21 -12.35
N ARG A 10 13.36 -22.70 -11.20
CA ARG A 10 12.53 -21.50 -11.14
C ARG A 10 13.38 -20.27 -11.48
N VAL A 11 13.13 -19.68 -12.64
CA VAL A 11 13.95 -18.61 -13.26
C VAL A 11 14.12 -17.38 -12.37
N ASP A 12 13.10 -17.02 -11.59
CA ASP A 12 13.10 -15.86 -10.70
C ASP A 12 13.58 -16.20 -9.28
N ALA A 13 13.86 -17.48 -8.97
CA ALA A 13 14.20 -17.90 -7.62
C ALA A 13 15.48 -17.23 -7.13
N PHE A 14 16.52 -17.19 -7.96
CA PHE A 14 17.82 -16.66 -7.59
C PHE A 14 17.75 -15.17 -7.21
N ASP A 15 17.09 -14.36 -8.03
CA ASP A 15 17.00 -12.92 -7.77
C ASP A 15 16.15 -12.61 -6.53
N LYS A 16 15.11 -13.42 -6.26
CA LYS A 16 14.27 -13.28 -5.06
C LYS A 16 15.01 -13.63 -3.78
N VAL A 17 15.79 -14.72 -3.77
CA VAL A 17 16.53 -15.16 -2.57
C VAL A 17 17.77 -14.33 -2.29
N THR A 18 18.30 -13.64 -3.32
CA THR A 18 19.47 -12.76 -3.19
C THR A 18 19.10 -11.29 -2.95
N GLY A 19 17.81 -10.94 -2.92
CA GLY A 19 17.35 -9.56 -2.76
C GLY A 19 17.59 -8.66 -3.98
N ARG A 20 17.90 -9.24 -5.15
CA ARG A 20 18.06 -8.50 -6.41
C ARG A 20 16.73 -8.07 -7.00
N THR A 21 15.68 -8.87 -6.79
CA THR A 21 14.32 -8.51 -7.22
C THR A 21 13.87 -7.27 -6.47
N LYS A 22 13.51 -6.23 -7.23
CA LYS A 22 12.95 -4.99 -6.70
C LYS A 22 11.43 -5.09 -6.74
N TYR A 23 10.79 -4.88 -5.60
CA TYR A 23 9.35 -4.84 -5.42
C TYR A 23 8.85 -3.40 -5.45
N TYR A 24 7.54 -3.22 -5.28
CA TYR A 24 6.90 -1.92 -5.39
C TYR A 24 7.53 -0.86 -4.48
N GLU A 25 7.79 -1.19 -3.22
CA GLU A 25 8.38 -0.27 -2.25
C GLU A 25 9.85 0.06 -2.54
N ASP A 26 10.59 -0.84 -3.19
CA ASP A 26 11.98 -0.58 -3.61
C ASP A 26 12.07 0.43 -4.77
N ARG A 27 10.95 0.74 -5.41
CA ARG A 27 10.84 1.59 -6.60
C ARG A 27 10.11 2.90 -6.33
N MET A 28 10.02 3.34 -5.07
CA MET A 28 9.40 4.61 -4.72
C MET A 28 10.15 5.80 -5.36
N PRO A 29 9.47 6.69 -6.09
CA PRO A 29 10.09 7.88 -6.68
C PRO A 29 10.49 8.87 -5.59
N ALA A 30 11.47 9.72 -5.90
CA ALA A 30 11.87 10.81 -5.01
C ALA A 30 10.67 11.75 -4.76
N GLY A 31 10.42 12.09 -3.49
CA GLY A 31 9.28 12.92 -3.09
C GLY A 31 7.94 12.19 -2.97
N ALA A 32 7.91 10.86 -3.14
CA ALA A 32 6.71 10.09 -2.84
C ALA A 32 6.27 10.25 -1.39
N LEU A 33 4.96 10.38 -1.18
CA LEU A 33 4.33 10.44 0.13
C LEU A 33 3.85 9.07 0.59
N TYR A 34 3.72 8.89 1.90
CA TYR A 34 3.13 7.69 2.48
C TYR A 34 1.67 7.92 2.81
N ALA A 35 0.81 7.01 2.35
CA ALA A 35 -0.58 6.94 2.77
C ALA A 35 -0.74 6.01 3.99
N ARG A 36 -1.71 6.34 4.85
CA ARG A 36 -2.17 5.49 5.95
C ARG A 36 -3.69 5.55 6.00
N ILE A 37 -4.32 4.40 6.27
CA ILE A 37 -5.77 4.25 6.24
C ILE A 37 -6.29 4.09 7.68
N LYS A 38 -7.28 4.91 8.04
CA LYS A 38 -8.06 4.72 9.26
C LYS A 38 -9.29 3.89 8.93
N HIS A 39 -9.34 2.68 9.47
CA HIS A 39 -10.46 1.76 9.24
C HIS A 39 -11.64 2.00 10.19
N SER A 40 -12.83 1.59 9.74
CA SER A 40 -14.04 1.55 10.57
C SER A 40 -13.84 0.63 11.78
N THR A 41 -14.41 1.00 12.91
CA THR A 41 -14.43 0.18 14.13
C THR A 41 -15.70 -0.65 14.26
N ILE A 42 -16.63 -0.51 13.33
CA ILE A 42 -17.91 -1.23 13.29
C ILE A 42 -18.13 -1.87 11.91
N ALA A 43 -18.89 -2.96 11.87
CA ALA A 43 -19.19 -3.66 10.63
C ALA A 43 -20.19 -2.91 9.73
N HIS A 44 -21.14 -2.17 10.31
CA HIS A 44 -22.18 -1.47 9.57
C HIS A 44 -22.62 -0.19 10.26
N GLY A 45 -22.70 0.92 9.51
CA GLY A 45 -23.18 2.21 9.99
C GLY A 45 -22.93 3.33 8.97
N PHE A 46 -23.47 4.51 9.25
CA PHE A 46 -23.28 5.71 8.43
C PHE A 46 -22.25 6.65 9.05
N VAL A 47 -21.37 7.21 8.22
CA VAL A 47 -20.44 8.26 8.64
C VAL A 47 -21.21 9.58 8.73
N LYS A 48 -21.50 10.02 9.95
CA LYS A 48 -22.21 11.31 10.18
C LYS A 48 -21.27 12.51 10.06
N SER A 49 -20.04 12.37 10.52
CA SER A 49 -19.01 13.41 10.47
C SER A 49 -17.63 12.79 10.65
N VAL A 50 -16.60 13.51 10.21
CA VAL A 50 -15.18 13.21 10.45
C VAL A 50 -14.47 14.51 10.79
N ASP A 51 -13.90 14.60 11.99
CA ASP A 51 -13.00 15.69 12.36
C ASP A 51 -11.56 15.29 12.04
N LYS A 52 -10.93 16.06 11.14
CA LYS A 52 -9.55 15.86 10.68
C LYS A 52 -8.57 16.91 11.20
N SER A 53 -9.03 17.88 11.99
CA SER A 53 -8.23 19.03 12.43
C SER A 53 -6.94 18.65 13.15
N ALA A 54 -7.03 17.72 14.12
CA ALA A 54 -5.87 17.27 14.87
C ALA A 54 -4.82 16.57 14.00
N ALA A 55 -5.25 15.80 13.00
CA ALA A 55 -4.35 15.10 12.09
C ALA A 55 -3.68 16.08 11.10
N GLU A 56 -4.43 17.05 10.58
CA GLU A 56 -3.90 18.08 9.67
C GLU A 56 -2.91 19.02 10.37
N ALA A 57 -3.00 19.19 11.69
CA ALA A 57 -2.06 20.01 12.46
C ALA A 57 -0.70 19.33 12.71
N ILE A 58 -0.55 18.03 12.43
CA ILE A 58 0.70 17.31 12.67
C ILE A 58 1.75 17.71 11.60
N PRO A 59 2.94 18.21 12.00
CA PRO A 59 4.00 18.51 11.05
C PRO A 59 4.36 17.31 10.18
N GLY A 60 4.36 17.50 8.85
CA GLY A 60 4.63 16.46 7.87
C GLY A 60 3.39 15.76 7.29
N VAL A 61 2.20 15.98 7.85
CA VAL A 61 0.95 15.56 7.20
C VAL A 61 0.69 16.50 6.03
N VAL A 62 0.63 15.94 4.82
CA VAL A 62 0.37 16.70 3.60
C VAL A 62 -1.12 16.88 3.34
N LYS A 63 -1.93 15.85 3.61
CA LYS A 63 -3.38 15.89 3.40
C LYS A 63 -4.10 14.78 4.19
N VAL A 64 -5.31 15.07 4.64
CA VAL A 64 -6.26 14.06 5.12
C VAL A 64 -7.49 14.03 4.20
N LEU A 65 -7.72 12.88 3.58
CA LEU A 65 -8.84 12.63 2.68
C LEU A 65 -9.90 11.77 3.39
N THR A 66 -11.17 12.10 3.17
CA THR A 66 -12.33 11.43 3.75
C THR A 66 -13.31 11.01 2.65
N CYS A 67 -14.35 10.27 3.02
CA CYS A 67 -15.45 9.93 2.11
C CYS A 67 -16.25 11.16 1.61
N PHE A 68 -16.02 12.35 2.18
CA PHE A 68 -16.64 13.60 1.72
C PHE A 68 -15.79 14.33 0.67
N ASP A 69 -14.55 13.89 0.46
CA ASP A 69 -13.60 14.52 -0.47
C ASP A 69 -13.54 13.79 -1.84
N VAL A 70 -14.21 12.64 -1.99
CA VAL A 70 -14.16 11.78 -3.18
C VAL A 70 -15.58 11.37 -3.63
N PRO A 71 -15.84 11.16 -4.94
CA PRO A 71 -17.17 10.82 -5.47
C PRO A 71 -17.74 9.48 -4.97
#